data_AF-A0A815JSF7-F1
#
_entry.id   AF-A0A815JSF7-F1
#
_cell.length_a   1.000
_cell.length_b   1.000
_cell.length_c   1.000
_cell.angle_alpha   90.00
_cell.angle_beta   90.00
_cell.angle_gamma   90.00
#
_symmetry.space_group_name_H-M   'P 1'
#
loop_
_entity.id
_entity.type
_entity.pdbx_description
1 polymer ?
#
loop_
_entity_poly.entity_id
_entity_poly.type
_entity_poly.pdbx_seq_one_letter_code
_entity_poly.pdbx_strand_id
1 'polypeptide(L)'
;MIFDINRGIHDQRLYNLPTANEFATVFVGENSEVPIYRYIAVHPCGQDPQTISILHPHCDPMTYSLLFPRGDKGWYSELEKIDQSRNRKRVSMLQFYSYRLAIRQNFSAIHYGGKLFQQYIVDA
;
A
#
# COMPACT_ATOMS: atom_id res chain seq x y z
N MET A 1 -5.64 8.16 7.72
CA MET A 1 -4.70 7.10 8.16
C MET A 1 -3.29 7.66 8.04
N ILE A 2 -2.51 7.68 9.12
CA ILE A 2 -1.15 8.25 9.12
C ILE A 2 -0.19 7.08 8.87
N PHE A 3 0.59 7.16 7.79
CA PHE A 3 1.66 6.21 7.50
C PHE A 3 2.97 6.85 7.92
N ASP A 4 3.63 6.28 8.92
CA ASP A 4 4.94 6.74 9.35
C ASP A 4 6.01 6.15 8.42
N ILE A 5 6.71 7.03 7.71
CA ILE A 5 7.72 6.69 6.71
C ILE A 5 9.10 6.51 7.38
N ASN A 6 9.26 6.88 8.66
CA ASN A 6 10.54 6.84 9.38
C ASN A 6 10.68 5.59 10.27
N ARG A 7 11.37 4.57 9.75
CA ARG A 7 11.58 3.23 10.36
C ARG A 7 12.46 3.17 11.63
N GLY A 8 12.71 4.26 12.32
CA GLY A 8 13.68 4.29 13.45
C GLY A 8 13.13 4.76 14.79
N ILE A 9 11.95 5.37 14.82
CA ILE A 9 11.37 5.96 16.04
C ILE A 9 9.95 5.41 16.14
N HIS A 10 9.64 4.72 17.23
CA HIS A 10 8.25 4.44 17.57
C HIS A 10 7.56 5.78 17.84
N ASP A 11 6.88 6.34 16.86
CA ASP A 11 6.10 7.56 17.05
C ASP A 11 4.95 7.26 18.02
N GLN A 12 5.01 7.87 19.22
CA GLN A 12 3.95 7.77 20.24
C GLN A 12 2.63 8.38 19.75
N ARG A 13 2.62 9.10 18.62
CA ARG A 13 1.44 9.69 17.98
C ARG A 13 0.70 8.74 17.03
N LEU A 14 1.08 7.47 16.98
CA LEU A 14 0.31 6.39 16.33
C LEU A 14 -1.16 6.31 16.79
N TYR A 15 -1.48 6.95 17.94
CA TYR A 15 -2.82 7.02 18.52
C TYR A 15 -3.41 8.44 18.57
N ASN A 16 -2.99 9.35 17.70
CA ASN A 16 -3.71 10.62 17.58
C ASN A 16 -5.16 10.33 17.17
N LEU A 17 -6.11 10.86 17.95
CA LEU A 17 -7.52 10.85 17.57
C LEU A 17 -7.64 11.49 16.17
N PRO A 18 -8.40 10.88 15.25
CA PRO A 18 -8.67 11.49 13.97
C PRO A 18 -9.18 12.92 14.18
N THR A 19 -8.51 13.90 13.60
CA THR A 19 -8.97 15.31 13.64
C THR A 19 -10.12 15.56 12.68
N ALA A 20 -10.41 14.61 11.80
CA ALA A 20 -11.54 14.62 10.89
C ALA A 20 -12.20 13.23 10.86
N ASN A 21 -13.52 13.23 10.74
CA ASN A 21 -14.34 12.00 10.69
C ASN A 21 -14.43 11.42 9.27
N GLU A 22 -13.84 12.09 8.30
CA GLU A 22 -13.99 11.82 6.87
C GLU A 22 -12.62 11.76 6.20
N PHE A 23 -12.43 10.79 5.31
CA PHE A 23 -11.33 10.79 4.35
C PHE A 23 -11.94 10.91 2.96
N ALA A 24 -11.53 11.92 2.21
CA ALA A 24 -11.90 12.07 0.81
C ALA A 24 -10.71 11.64 -0.04
N THR A 25 -10.95 10.77 -1.02
CA THR A 25 -9.97 10.47 -2.06
C THR A 25 -10.37 11.25 -3.31
N VAL A 26 -9.51 12.17 -3.74
CA VAL A 26 -9.73 12.99 -4.95
C VAL A 26 -8.92 12.37 -6.08
N PHE A 27 -9.59 12.02 -7.17
CA PHE A 27 -8.95 11.57 -8.41
C PHE A 27 -9.09 12.67 -9.46
N VAL A 28 -8.01 12.97 -10.18
CA VAL A 28 -8.02 13.92 -11.30
C VAL A 28 -7.95 13.11 -12.58
N GLY A 29 -9.01 13.12 -13.39
CA GLY A 29 -9.07 12.45 -14.69
C GLY A 29 -9.62 13.38 -15.77
N GLU A 30 -9.10 13.28 -16.98
CA GLU A 30 -9.80 13.81 -18.17
C GLU A 30 -11.05 12.94 -18.40
N ASN A 31 -12.20 13.57 -18.65
CA ASN A 31 -13.46 12.92 -19.01
C ASN A 31 -14.04 11.92 -17.98
N SER A 32 -13.75 12.08 -16.68
CA SER A 32 -14.16 11.13 -15.62
C SER A 32 -13.53 9.74 -15.72
N GLU A 33 -12.45 9.59 -16.51
CA GLU A 33 -11.70 8.34 -16.57
C GLU A 33 -10.81 8.19 -15.33
N VAL A 34 -10.73 6.97 -14.81
CA VAL A 34 -9.79 6.64 -13.75
C VAL A 34 -8.38 6.67 -14.36
N PRO A 35 -7.44 7.46 -13.82
CA PRO A 35 -6.10 7.56 -14.36
C PRO A 35 -5.43 6.19 -14.49
N ILE A 36 -4.81 5.94 -15.65
CA ILE A 36 -4.05 4.71 -15.93
C ILE A 36 -2.88 4.55 -14.94
N TYR A 37 -2.34 5.66 -14.45
CA TYR A 37 -1.21 5.69 -13.54
C TYR A 37 -1.64 5.93 -12.10
N ARG A 38 -1.16 5.07 -11.20
CA ARG A 38 -1.29 5.25 -9.76
C ARG A 38 -0.06 5.91 -9.19
N TYR A 39 -0.20 7.17 -8.84
CA TYR A 39 0.74 7.85 -7.97
C TYR A 39 -0.04 8.51 -6.84
N ILE A 40 0.55 8.55 -5.65
CA ILE A 40 -0.09 9.13 -4.48
C ILE A 40 0.63 10.42 -4.16
N ALA A 41 -0.07 11.55 -4.20
CA ALA A 41 0.42 12.79 -3.65
C ALA A 41 0.21 12.79 -2.13
N VAL A 42 1.27 13.01 -1.38
CA VAL A 42 1.26 13.07 0.09
C VAL A 42 1.78 14.44 0.49
N HIS A 43 1.10 15.08 1.43
CA HIS A 43 1.55 16.36 1.98
C HIS A 43 1.83 16.17 3.47
N PRO A 44 3.08 15.84 3.86
CA PRO A 44 3.45 15.73 5.26
C PRO A 44 3.32 17.09 5.95
N CYS A 45 2.89 17.10 7.21
CA CYS A 45 2.77 18.33 7.96
C CYS A 45 4.13 19.05 8.07
N GLY A 46 4.21 20.28 7.57
CA GLY A 46 5.44 21.08 7.59
C GLY A 46 6.48 20.70 6.53
N GLN A 47 6.11 19.94 5.50
CA GLN A 47 6.95 19.63 4.35
C GLN A 47 6.21 19.88 3.04
N ASP A 48 6.95 20.08 1.96
CA ASP A 48 6.37 20.21 0.62
C ASP A 48 5.64 18.93 0.20
N PRO A 49 4.64 19.03 -0.70
CA PRO A 49 3.99 17.86 -1.28
C PRO A 49 5.00 16.93 -1.97
N GLN A 50 4.86 15.63 -1.73
CA GLN A 50 5.70 14.59 -2.30
C GLN A 50 4.84 13.60 -3.07
N THR A 51 5.40 13.07 -4.16
CA THR A 51 4.73 12.05 -4.96
C THR A 51 5.35 10.68 -4.67
N ILE A 52 4.51 9.75 -4.26
CA ILE A 52 4.87 8.35 -4.08
C ILE A 52 4.68 7.62 -5.40
N SER A 53 5.78 7.04 -5.90
CA SER A 53 5.81 6.18 -7.08
C SER A 53 5.02 4.89 -6.87
N ILE A 54 4.47 4.33 -7.95
CA ILE A 54 3.81 3.02 -7.95
C ILE A 54 4.73 1.88 -7.47
N LEU A 55 6.04 2.03 -7.65
CA LEU A 55 7.04 1.04 -7.23
C LEU A 55 7.47 1.22 -5.76
N HIS A 56 6.91 2.20 -5.06
CA HIS A 56 7.23 2.46 -3.67
C HIS A 56 6.53 1.45 -2.76
N PRO A 57 7.20 0.93 -1.72
CA PRO A 57 6.62 -0.06 -0.81
C PRO A 57 5.35 0.40 -0.08
N HIS A 58 5.02 1.69 -0.10
CA HIS A 58 3.84 2.24 0.53
C HIS A 58 2.71 2.57 -0.47
N CYS A 59 2.90 2.38 -1.78
CA CYS A 59 1.85 2.69 -2.75
C CYS A 59 0.57 1.86 -2.53
N ASP A 60 0.64 0.53 -2.55
CA ASP A 60 -0.56 -0.31 -2.32
C ASP A 60 -1.13 -0.14 -0.92
N PRO A 61 -0.33 -0.13 0.17
CA PRO A 61 -0.86 0.04 1.52
C PRO A 61 -1.60 1.37 1.71
N MET A 62 -1.15 2.44 1.05
CA MET A 62 -1.83 3.74 1.12
C MET A 62 -3.09 3.77 0.26
N THR A 63 -3.04 3.19 -0.95
CA THR A 63 -4.20 3.07 -1.86
C THR A 63 -5.30 2.20 -1.24
N TYR A 64 -4.91 1.11 -0.59
CA TYR A 64 -5.81 0.10 -0.02
C TYR A 64 -5.69 0.02 1.49
N SER A 65 -5.70 1.18 2.15
CA SER A 65 -5.57 1.34 3.60
C SER A 65 -6.35 0.31 4.44
N LEU A 66 -7.59 -0.03 4.03
CA LEU A 66 -8.43 -1.02 4.71
C LEU A 66 -7.94 -2.47 4.58
N LEU A 67 -7.21 -2.81 3.50
CA LEU A 67 -6.61 -4.13 3.31
C LEU A 67 -5.25 -4.27 4.02
N PHE A 68 -4.66 -3.15 4.45
CA PHE A 68 -3.36 -3.07 5.12
C PHE A 68 -3.45 -2.39 6.49
N PRO A 69 -4.30 -2.87 7.42
CA PRO A 69 -4.57 -2.19 8.69
C PRO A 69 -3.35 -2.06 9.61
N ARG A 70 -2.30 -2.85 9.37
CA ARG A 70 -1.03 -2.79 10.12
C ARG A 70 0.07 -2.01 9.42
N GLY A 71 -0.21 -1.41 8.26
CA GLY A 71 0.80 -0.71 7.46
C GLY A 71 1.86 -1.63 6.87
N ASP A 72 1.53 -2.91 6.62
CA ASP A 72 2.44 -3.85 5.93
C ASP A 72 2.88 -3.24 4.59
N LYS A 73 4.14 -3.47 4.19
CA LYS A 73 4.62 -2.99 2.89
C LYS A 73 3.99 -3.75 1.72
N GLY A 74 3.71 -3.02 0.64
CA GLY A 74 3.44 -3.56 -0.69
C GLY A 74 4.71 -4.06 -1.37
N TRP A 75 4.58 -4.42 -2.64
CA TRP A 75 5.74 -4.82 -3.43
C TRP A 75 6.64 -3.62 -3.76
N TYR A 76 7.95 -3.86 -3.86
CA TYR A 76 8.91 -2.88 -4.35
C TYR A 76 10.12 -3.60 -4.98
N SER A 77 10.88 -2.90 -5.82
CA SER A 77 11.92 -3.48 -6.69
C SER A 77 13.11 -4.12 -5.95
N GLU A 78 13.32 -3.72 -4.70
CA GLU A 78 14.40 -4.21 -3.82
C GLU A 78 13.90 -5.27 -2.82
N LEU A 79 12.66 -5.75 -2.94
CA LEU A 79 12.16 -6.81 -2.08
C LEU A 79 12.92 -8.13 -2.33
N GLU A 80 13.60 -8.62 -1.30
CA GLU A 80 14.39 -9.85 -1.36
C GLU A 80 13.68 -11.05 -0.75
N LYS A 81 14.03 -12.24 -1.23
CA LYS A 81 13.62 -13.51 -0.64
C LYS A 81 14.39 -13.75 0.64
N ILE A 82 13.73 -14.39 1.60
CA ILE A 82 14.34 -14.83 2.86
C ILE A 82 15.46 -15.84 2.58
N ASP A 83 15.20 -16.80 1.69
CA ASP A 83 16.21 -17.75 1.23
C ASP A 83 16.97 -17.19 0.03
N GLN A 84 18.20 -16.73 0.30
CA GLN A 84 19.11 -16.17 -0.71
C GLN A 84 19.99 -17.24 -1.39
N SER A 85 19.81 -18.53 -1.09
CA SER A 85 20.63 -19.61 -1.66
C SER A 85 20.41 -19.82 -3.16
N ARG A 86 19.26 -19.35 -3.70
CA ARG A 86 18.92 -19.48 -5.12
C ARG A 86 19.44 -18.28 -5.93
N ASN A 87 19.81 -18.53 -7.19
CA ASN A 87 20.33 -17.51 -8.13
C ASN A 87 19.47 -16.24 -8.27
N ARG A 88 18.16 -16.30 -7.98
CA ARG A 88 17.25 -15.15 -8.04
C ARG A 88 16.85 -14.66 -6.65
N LYS A 89 17.58 -13.65 -6.16
CA LYS A 89 17.41 -13.04 -4.82
C LYS A 89 16.16 -12.16 -4.69
N ARG A 90 15.75 -11.46 -5.75
CA ARG A 90 14.59 -10.55 -5.75
C ARG A 90 13.26 -11.29 -5.93
N VAL A 91 12.23 -10.81 -5.25
CA VAL A 91 10.83 -11.25 -5.38
C VAL A 91 10.21 -10.50 -6.56
N SER A 92 9.66 -11.21 -7.55
CA SER A 92 8.88 -10.55 -8.62
C SER A 92 7.50 -10.10 -8.11
N MET A 93 6.89 -9.11 -8.77
CA MET A 93 5.49 -8.71 -8.49
C MET A 93 4.56 -9.93 -8.49
N LEU A 94 4.65 -10.79 -9.52
CA LEU A 94 3.87 -12.01 -9.61
C LEU A 94 4.03 -12.92 -8.38
N GLN A 95 5.26 -13.11 -7.89
CA GLN A 95 5.52 -13.93 -6.71
C GLN A 95 4.91 -13.32 -5.45
N PHE A 96 5.01 -12.00 -5.31
CA PHE A 96 4.46 -11.26 -4.17
C PHE A 96 2.94 -11.33 -4.14
N TYR A 97 2.27 -11.00 -5.24
CA TYR A 97 0.82 -11.01 -5.32
C TYR A 97 0.25 -12.42 -5.27
N SER A 98 0.86 -13.41 -5.94
CA SER A 98 0.46 -14.81 -5.78
C SER A 98 0.54 -15.26 -4.32
N TYR A 99 1.57 -14.84 -3.58
CA TYR A 99 1.69 -15.16 -2.16
C TYR A 99 0.60 -14.48 -1.31
N ARG A 100 0.29 -13.20 -1.58
CA ARG A 100 -0.72 -12.42 -0.85
C ARG A 100 -2.15 -12.90 -1.13
N LEU A 101 -2.43 -13.32 -2.37
CA LEU A 101 -3.73 -13.82 -2.84
C LEU A 101 -3.92 -15.33 -2.61
N ALA A 102 -2.90 -16.03 -2.11
CA ALA A 102 -3.03 -17.44 -1.75
C ALA A 102 -4.01 -17.61 -0.58
N ILE A 103 -5.06 -18.41 -0.80
CA ILE A 103 -6.06 -18.75 0.22
C ILE A 103 -5.40 -19.57 1.34
N ARG A 104 -5.64 -19.17 2.59
CA ARG A 104 -5.13 -19.83 3.80
C ARG A 104 -6.24 -19.89 4.85
N GLN A 105 -6.08 -20.77 5.85
CA GLN A 105 -7.06 -20.95 6.93
C GLN A 105 -7.17 -19.75 7.89
N ASN A 106 -6.20 -18.83 7.85
CA ASN A 106 -6.17 -17.67 8.75
C ASN A 106 -6.93 -16.47 8.17
N PHE A 107 -7.41 -15.60 9.05
CA PHE A 107 -8.02 -14.33 8.64
C PHE A 107 -7.08 -13.49 7.76
N SER A 108 -7.65 -12.90 6.70
CA SER A 108 -6.94 -12.05 5.75
C SER A 108 -7.82 -10.87 5.34
N ALA A 109 -7.44 -9.65 5.74
CA ALA A 109 -8.17 -8.44 5.37
C ALA A 109 -8.33 -8.28 3.84
N ILE A 110 -7.34 -8.76 3.06
CA ILE A 110 -7.39 -8.78 1.60
C ILE A 110 -8.61 -9.59 1.12
N HIS A 111 -8.75 -10.85 1.55
CA HIS A 111 -9.78 -11.75 1.04
C HIS A 111 -11.20 -11.33 1.49
N TYR A 112 -11.31 -10.69 2.66
CA TYR A 112 -12.58 -10.18 3.18
C TYR A 112 -12.92 -8.77 2.67
N GLY A 113 -12.10 -8.18 1.79
CA GLY A 113 -12.27 -6.82 1.28
C GLY A 113 -13.39 -6.61 0.26
N GLY A 114 -14.09 -7.66 -0.18
CA GLY A 114 -15.25 -7.55 -1.09
C GLY A 114 -14.93 -6.82 -2.41
N LYS A 115 -15.62 -5.72 -2.71
CA LYS A 115 -15.35 -4.91 -3.92
C LYS A 115 -13.93 -4.32 -3.92
N LEU A 116 -13.41 -3.97 -2.75
CA LEU A 116 -12.05 -3.44 -2.63
C LEU A 116 -11.00 -4.52 -2.96
N PHE A 117 -11.29 -5.78 -2.64
CA PHE A 117 -10.47 -6.92 -3.04
C PHE A 117 -10.43 -7.11 -4.56
N GLN A 118 -11.59 -6.98 -5.22
CA GLN A 118 -11.66 -7.07 -6.69
C GLN A 118 -10.80 -6.01 -7.35
N GLN A 119 -10.88 -4.76 -6.87
CA GLN A 119 -10.02 -3.69 -7.34
C GLN A 119 -8.55 -4.04 -7.07
N TYR A 120 -8.19 -4.45 -5.85
CA TYR A 120 -6.81 -4.83 -5.52
C TYR A 120 -6.23 -5.90 -6.46
N ILE A 121 -7.03 -6.88 -6.90
CA ILE A 121 -6.58 -7.89 -7.88
C ILE A 121 -6.35 -7.30 -9.27
N VAL A 122 -7.21 -6.40 -9.73
CA VAL A 122 -7.10 -5.79 -11.07
C VAL A 122 -5.81 -4.99 -11.22
N ASP A 123 -5.35 -4.40 -10.12
CA ASP A 123 -4.18 -3.51 -10.13
C ASP A 123 -2.87 -4.19 -9.71
N ALA A 124 -2.94 -5.45 -9.29
CA ALA A 124 -1.81 -6.27 -8.82
C ALA A 124 -1.15 -7.05 -9.97
#